data_AF-A0A4Y2CKT1-F1
#
_entry.id   AF-A0A4Y2CKT1-F1
#
_cell.length_a   1.000
_cell.length_b   1.000
_cell.length_c   1.000
_cell.angle_alpha   90.00
_cell.angle_beta   90.00
_cell.angle_gamma   90.00
#
_symmetry.space_group_name_H-M   'P 1'
#
loop_
_entity.id
_entity.type
_entity.pdbx_description
1 polymer ?
#
loop_
_entity_poly.entity_id
_entity_poly.type
_entity_poly.pdbx_seq_one_letter_code
_entity_poly.pdbx_strand_id
1 'polypeptide(L)'
;MDKSLLNNFKPCVMNVGGIENNLVKVEGYGSITILLKFKNQELKLTLLKIYWGPSLEKNIISGRDKHGHWLKIKNSCCQLYSPNNQLIAVATLEKNLYILHSRIAKEACINISVDTEENQPKERQDIMMWHRRFGHQNVESLKHMNNQKLVYGIYLQGKQKQCDI
;
A
#
# COMPACT_ATOMS: atom_id res chain seq x y z
N MET A 1 -0.52 -10.87 -5.64
CA MET A 1 -0.51 -9.63 -4.83
C MET A 1 -1.71 -8.76 -5.20
N ASP A 2 -2.45 -8.20 -4.24
CA ASP A 2 -3.59 -7.32 -4.54
C ASP A 2 -3.13 -5.99 -5.17
N LYS A 3 -3.81 -5.58 -6.26
CA LYS A 3 -3.60 -4.31 -6.96
C LYS A 3 -3.73 -3.09 -6.05
N SER A 4 -4.60 -3.17 -5.04
CA SER A 4 -4.86 -2.09 -4.07
C SER A 4 -3.63 -1.68 -3.25
N LEU A 5 -2.59 -2.53 -3.23
CA LEU A 5 -1.36 -2.31 -2.48
C LEU A 5 -0.35 -1.41 -3.21
N LEU A 6 -0.59 -1.11 -4.50
CA LEU A 6 0.28 -0.27 -5.30
C LEU A 6 -0.15 1.19 -5.24
N ASN A 7 0.80 2.05 -4.91
CA ASN A 7 0.67 3.49 -5.01
C ASN A 7 0.84 3.92 -6.47
N ASN A 8 0.10 4.97 -6.87
CA ASN A 8 0.19 5.59 -8.20
C ASN A 8 0.05 4.59 -9.35
N PHE A 9 -0.89 3.65 -9.24
CA PHE A 9 -1.11 2.62 -10.26
C PHE A 9 -1.45 3.25 -11.62
N LYS A 10 -0.74 2.81 -12.66
CA LYS A 10 -1.00 3.18 -14.04
C LYS A 10 -1.30 1.92 -14.86
N PRO A 11 -2.43 1.87 -15.58
CA PRO A 11 -2.75 0.73 -16.42
C PRO A 11 -1.77 0.63 -17.59
N CYS A 12 -1.35 -0.58 -17.91
CA CYS A 12 -0.61 -0.93 -19.12
C CYS A 12 -0.86 -2.39 -19.46
N VAL A 13 -0.82 -2.78 -20.73
CA VAL A 13 -0.98 -4.19 -21.10
C VAL A 13 0.26 -4.63 -21.85
N MET A 14 0.97 -5.60 -21.27
CA MET A 14 2.16 -6.19 -21.87
C MET A 14 2.42 -7.60 -21.32
N ASN A 15 3.23 -8.38 -22.03
CA ASN A 15 3.72 -9.66 -21.55
C ASN A 15 5.18 -9.50 -21.11
N VAL A 16 5.50 -10.01 -19.93
CA VAL A 16 6.88 -10.05 -19.40
C VAL A 16 7.31 -11.48 -19.17
N GLY A 17 8.62 -11.75 -19.30
CA GLY A 17 9.19 -13.05 -18.96
C GLY A 17 9.04 -13.35 -17.48
N GLY A 18 8.43 -14.48 -17.16
CA GLY A 18 8.31 -15.04 -15.82
C GLY A 18 9.39 -16.10 -15.54
N ILE A 19 9.15 -16.90 -14.51
CA ILE A 19 9.99 -18.06 -14.17
C ILE A 19 9.69 -19.18 -15.18
N GLU A 20 10.72 -19.95 -15.57
CA GLU A 20 10.59 -21.13 -16.45
C GLU A 20 9.97 -20.82 -17.83
N ASN A 21 10.37 -19.68 -18.43
CA ASN A 21 9.98 -19.28 -19.79
C ASN A 21 8.47 -19.02 -19.99
N ASN A 22 7.72 -18.90 -18.90
CA ASN A 22 6.32 -18.52 -18.96
C ASN A 22 6.17 -17.02 -19.19
N LEU A 23 5.22 -16.62 -20.04
CA LEU A 23 4.84 -15.21 -20.19
C LEU A 23 3.79 -14.85 -19.15
N VAL A 24 4.01 -13.74 -18.45
CA VAL A 24 3.08 -13.19 -17.49
C VAL A 24 2.42 -11.96 -18.10
N LYS A 25 1.09 -11.96 -18.15
CA LYS A 25 0.30 -10.79 -18.52
C LYS A 25 0.35 -9.76 -17.40
N VAL A 26 0.90 -8.60 -17.72
CA VAL A 26 0.94 -7.41 -16.88
C VAL A 26 -0.22 -6.50 -17.28
N GLU A 27 -0.92 -5.96 -16.29
CA GLU A 27 -2.08 -5.08 -16.47
C GLU A 27 -1.85 -3.66 -15.92
N GLY A 28 -0.68 -3.43 -15.34
CA GLY A 28 -0.23 -2.09 -14.97
C GLY A 28 1.05 -2.12 -14.18
N TYR A 29 1.44 -0.95 -13.70
CA TYR A 29 2.56 -0.80 -12.80
C TYR A 29 2.30 0.30 -11.78
N GLY A 30 3.04 0.26 -10.67
CA GLY A 30 2.97 1.28 -9.63
C GLY A 30 4.24 1.32 -8.80
N SER A 31 4.16 1.96 -7.64
CA SER A 31 5.19 1.85 -6.61
C SER A 31 4.62 1.20 -5.37
N ILE A 32 5.48 0.58 -4.56
CA ILE A 32 5.10 0.15 -3.22
C ILE A 32 6.22 0.48 -2.26
N THR A 33 5.81 0.87 -1.06
CA THR A 33 6.75 1.02 0.04
C THR A 33 6.61 -0.17 0.97
N ILE A 34 7.72 -0.83 1.24
CA ILE A 34 7.80 -1.96 2.17
C ILE A 34 8.69 -1.61 3.37
N LEU A 35 8.37 -2.22 4.49
CA LEU A 35 9.11 -2.19 5.73
C LEU A 35 9.87 -3.51 5.84
N LEU A 36 11.19 -3.40 5.86
CA LEU A 36 12.10 -4.50 6.08
C LEU A 36 12.52 -4.46 7.54
N LYS A 37 12.31 -5.57 8.25
CA LYS A 37 12.82 -5.71 9.61
C LYS A 37 14.18 -6.37 9.55
N PHE A 38 15.18 -5.66 10.04
CA PHE A 38 16.53 -6.21 10.18
C PHE A 38 17.06 -5.83 11.56
N LYS A 39 17.29 -6.85 12.40
CA LYS A 39 17.57 -6.66 13.84
C LYS A 39 16.46 -5.81 14.50
N ASN A 40 16.82 -4.90 15.41
CA ASN A 40 15.92 -3.95 16.07
C ASN A 40 15.66 -2.68 15.22
N GLN A 41 15.99 -2.69 13.93
CA GLN A 41 15.77 -1.57 13.03
C GLN A 41 14.74 -1.93 11.96
N GLU A 42 13.92 -0.95 11.61
CA GLU A 42 12.98 -1.04 10.51
C GLU A 42 13.43 -0.11 9.40
N LEU A 43 13.63 -0.67 8.21
CA LEU A 43 14.06 0.06 7.04
C LEU A 43 12.89 0.20 6.06
N LYS A 44 12.57 1.43 5.70
CA LYS A 44 11.55 1.75 4.69
C LYS A 44 12.20 1.72 3.30
N LEU A 45 11.79 0.79 2.45
CA LEU A 45 12.25 0.67 1.07
C LEU A 45 11.10 0.95 0.11
N THR A 46 11.29 1.90 -0.81
CA THR A 46 10.31 2.16 -1.88
C THR A 46 10.77 1.49 -3.17
N LEU A 47 9.98 0.55 -3.64
CA LEU A 47 10.15 -0.09 -4.94
C LEU A 47 9.34 0.68 -5.98
N LEU A 48 10.01 1.12 -7.05
CA LEU A 48 9.42 1.94 -8.10
C LEU A 48 9.17 1.09 -9.36
N LYS A 49 8.12 1.44 -10.12
CA LYS A 49 7.76 0.81 -11.41
C LYS A 49 7.64 -0.72 -11.31
N ILE A 50 6.97 -1.21 -10.27
CA ILE A 50 6.66 -2.63 -10.14
C ILE A 50 5.51 -2.98 -11.06
N TYR A 51 5.71 -3.96 -11.92
CA TYR A 51 4.66 -4.52 -12.76
C TYR A 51 3.71 -5.40 -11.95
N TRP A 52 2.42 -5.23 -12.19
CA TRP A 52 1.36 -6.02 -11.60
C TRP A 52 0.72 -6.93 -12.65
N GLY A 53 0.68 -8.22 -12.35
CA GLY A 53 -0.05 -9.23 -13.11
C GLY A 53 -0.98 -9.99 -12.17
N PRO A 54 -2.27 -10.19 -12.54
CA PRO A 54 -3.23 -10.86 -11.67
C PRO A 54 -2.87 -12.33 -11.38
N SER A 55 -2.13 -12.99 -12.29
CA SER A 55 -1.67 -14.37 -12.14
C SER A 55 -0.42 -14.53 -11.27
N LEU A 56 0.15 -13.43 -10.74
CA LEU A 56 1.35 -13.48 -9.90
C LEU A 56 0.98 -13.69 -8.42
N GLU A 57 1.23 -14.90 -7.93
CA GLU A 57 1.09 -15.23 -6.51
C GLU A 57 2.15 -14.54 -5.64
N LYS A 58 3.40 -14.50 -6.12
CA LYS A 58 4.55 -13.88 -5.45
C LYS A 58 5.20 -12.82 -6.35
N ASN A 59 5.71 -11.77 -5.73
CA ASN A 59 6.51 -10.76 -6.44
C ASN A 59 7.92 -11.28 -6.66
N ILE A 60 8.46 -11.03 -7.85
CA ILE A 60 9.85 -11.33 -8.19
C ILE A 60 10.61 -10.02 -8.25
N ILE A 61 11.65 -9.91 -7.44
CA ILE A 61 12.58 -8.78 -7.52
C ILE A 61 13.75 -9.26 -8.38
N SER A 62 13.81 -8.78 -9.62
CA SER A 62 14.98 -8.93 -10.48
C SER A 62 15.74 -7.61 -10.51
N GLY A 63 17.04 -7.65 -10.26
CA GLY A 63 17.89 -6.46 -10.20
C GLY A 63 19.06 -6.58 -11.16
N ARG A 64 19.25 -5.56 -12.00
CA ARG A 64 20.56 -5.22 -12.54
C ARG A 64 20.99 -3.96 -11.80
N ASP A 65 22.06 -4.04 -11.04
CA ASP A 65 22.52 -2.88 -10.29
C ASP A 65 23.10 -1.82 -11.24
N LYS A 66 22.52 -0.62 -11.18
CA LYS A 66 23.03 0.58 -11.86
C LYS A 66 23.55 1.62 -10.86
N HIS A 67 23.39 1.38 -9.56
CA HIS A 67 23.57 2.38 -8.51
C HIS A 67 24.52 1.93 -7.40
N GLY A 68 25.26 0.83 -7.57
CA GLY A 68 26.26 0.33 -6.62
C GLY A 68 25.72 -0.63 -5.55
N HIS A 69 24.47 -1.06 -5.63
CA HIS A 69 23.91 -2.07 -4.72
C HIS A 69 24.40 -3.45 -5.09
N TRP A 70 24.73 -4.28 -4.10
CA TRP A 70 25.27 -5.60 -4.36
C TRP A 70 24.70 -6.67 -3.44
N LEU A 71 24.77 -7.92 -3.91
CA LEU A 71 24.25 -9.08 -3.21
C LEU A 71 25.41 -9.95 -2.72
N LYS A 72 25.30 -10.47 -1.49
CA LYS A 72 26.18 -11.52 -0.97
C LYS A 72 25.36 -12.76 -0.70
N ILE A 73 25.68 -13.84 -1.39
CA ILE A 73 25.03 -15.13 -1.19
C ILE A 73 26.01 -16.06 -0.48
N LYS A 74 25.64 -16.57 0.69
CA LYS A 74 26.41 -17.54 1.45
C LYS A 74 25.50 -18.34 2.38
N ASN A 75 25.73 -19.64 2.53
CA ASN A 75 25.03 -20.50 3.49
C ASN A 75 23.49 -20.36 3.42
N SER A 76 22.91 -20.49 2.22
CA SER A 76 21.44 -20.38 2.03
C SER A 76 20.83 -19.04 2.43
N CYS A 77 21.65 -17.99 2.52
CA CYS A 77 21.25 -16.63 2.85
C CYS A 77 21.70 -15.67 1.74
N CYS A 78 20.81 -14.76 1.33
CA CYS A 78 21.08 -13.71 0.37
C CYS A 78 20.96 -12.35 1.07
N GLN A 79 22.07 -11.63 1.14
CA GLN A 79 22.17 -10.34 1.81
C GLN A 79 22.27 -9.23 0.77
N LEU A 80 21.44 -8.19 0.89
CA LEU A 80 21.45 -7.01 0.02
C LEU A 80 22.17 -5.86 0.70
N TYR A 81 23.15 -5.28 0.02
CA TYR A 81 23.96 -4.18 0.50
C TYR A 81 23.73 -2.90 -0.30
N SER A 82 23.80 -1.77 0.39
CA SER A 82 23.88 -0.45 -0.21
C SER A 82 25.27 -0.19 -0.80
N PRO A 83 25.43 0.86 -1.63
CA PRO A 83 26.73 1.29 -2.14
C PRO A 83 27.74 1.65 -1.04
N ASN A 84 27.24 2.00 0.15
CA ASN A 84 28.05 2.35 1.32
C ASN A 84 28.35 1.12 2.20
N ASN A 85 28.21 -0.10 1.66
CA ASN A 85 28.38 -1.37 2.37
C ASN A 85 27.44 -1.58 3.58
N GLN A 86 26.30 -0.88 3.61
CA GLN A 86 25.30 -1.09 4.66
C GLN A 86 24.37 -2.25 4.27
N LEU A 87 24.16 -3.20 5.18
CA LEU A 87 23.20 -4.28 4.98
C LEU A 87 21.77 -3.74 5.05
N ILE A 88 21.05 -3.83 3.94
CA ILE A 88 19.67 -3.31 3.74
C ILE A 88 18.65 -4.41 4.04
N ALA A 89 18.90 -5.63 3.55
CA ALA A 89 17.93 -6.70 3.59
C ALA A 89 18.60 -8.07 3.67
N VAL A 90 17.87 -9.04 4.23
CA VAL A 90 18.27 -10.44 4.27
C VAL A 90 17.11 -11.30 3.78
N ALA A 91 17.37 -12.14 2.79
CA ALA A 91 16.44 -13.12 2.26
C ALA A 91 16.96 -14.53 2.55
N THR A 92 16.05 -15.44 2.89
CA THR A 92 16.35 -16.84 3.21
C THR A 92 15.98 -17.74 2.05
N LEU A 93 16.79 -18.76 1.78
CA LEU A 93 16.47 -19.73 0.75
C LEU A 93 15.30 -20.61 1.19
N GLU A 94 14.21 -20.57 0.43
CA GLU A 94 13.11 -21.54 0.54
C GLU A 94 12.93 -22.23 -0.81
N LYS A 95 13.12 -23.56 -0.84
CA LYS A 95 13.21 -24.33 -2.07
C LYS A 95 14.32 -23.76 -2.97
N ASN A 96 13.96 -23.17 -4.11
CA ASN A 96 14.88 -22.65 -5.12
C ASN A 96 14.88 -21.11 -5.21
N LEU A 97 14.20 -20.41 -4.28
CA LEU A 97 14.09 -18.95 -4.30
C LEU A 97 14.49 -18.33 -2.96
N TYR A 98 15.15 -17.18 -3.02
CA TYR A 98 15.41 -16.36 -1.84
C TYR A 98 14.18 -15.53 -1.50
N ILE A 99 13.59 -15.79 -0.34
CA ILE A 99 12.37 -15.14 0.14
C ILE A 99 12.74 -13.96 1.02
N LEU A 100 12.30 -12.78 0.61
CA LEU A 100 12.42 -11.56 1.40
C LEU A 100 11.12 -11.30 2.16
N HIS A 101 11.15 -11.49 3.47
CA HIS A 101 10.01 -11.14 4.32
C HIS A 101 9.95 -9.62 4.52
N SER A 102 8.79 -9.05 4.21
CA SER A 102 8.54 -7.62 4.36
C SER A 102 7.10 -7.38 4.79
N ARG A 103 6.86 -6.21 5.38
CA ARG A 103 5.51 -5.68 5.60
C ARG A 103 5.28 -4.55 4.63
N ILE A 104 4.05 -4.36 4.18
CA ILE A 104 3.74 -3.18 3.38
C ILE A 104 3.72 -2.00 4.33
N ALA A 105 4.49 -0.96 3.99
CA ALA A 105 4.38 0.33 4.63
C ALA A 105 3.05 0.93 4.15
N LYS A 106 1.95 0.51 4.78
CA LYS A 106 0.72 1.28 4.68
C LYS A 106 1.02 2.58 5.39
N GLU A 107 1.29 3.62 4.61
CA GLU A 107 1.00 4.94 5.12
C GLU A 107 -0.46 4.87 5.53
N ALA A 108 -0.74 5.09 6.82
CA ALA A 108 -2.08 5.37 7.26
C ALA A 108 -2.43 6.74 6.65
N CYS A 109 -2.62 6.75 5.34
CA CYS A 109 -3.46 7.75 4.74
C CYS A 109 -4.80 7.50 5.42
N ILE A 110 -5.13 8.35 6.40
CA ILE A 110 -6.50 8.79 6.62
C ILE A 110 -6.89 9.57 5.35
N ASN A 111 -6.82 8.90 4.19
CA ASN A 111 -7.57 9.28 3.04
C ASN A 111 -8.94 8.72 3.37
N ILE A 112 -9.69 9.56 4.09
CA ILE A 112 -11.09 9.79 3.82
C ILE A 112 -11.27 9.53 2.32
N SER A 113 -11.93 8.43 1.96
CA SER A 113 -12.39 8.26 0.60
C SER A 113 -13.24 9.49 0.32
N VAL A 114 -12.67 10.43 -0.43
CA VAL A 114 -13.47 11.28 -1.29
C VAL A 114 -13.82 10.34 -2.41
N ASP A 115 -14.88 9.55 -2.18
CA ASP A 115 -15.52 8.78 -3.22
C ASP A 115 -15.83 9.79 -4.32
N THR A 116 -15.05 9.71 -5.38
CA THR A 116 -15.21 10.58 -6.54
C THR A 116 -16.59 10.26 -7.08
N GLU A 117 -17.45 11.27 -7.02
CA GLU A 117 -18.81 11.25 -7.47
C GLU A 117 -18.82 10.77 -8.93
N GLU A 118 -19.22 9.52 -9.16
CA GLU A 118 -19.80 9.15 -10.45
C GLU A 118 -20.59 7.84 -10.39
N ASN A 119 -20.35 6.92 -9.45
CA ASN A 119 -21.02 5.61 -9.49
C ASN A 119 -21.44 4.97 -8.14
N GLN A 120 -21.75 5.77 -7.10
CA GLN A 120 -22.39 5.21 -5.90
C GLN A 120 -23.69 5.93 -5.52
N PRO A 121 -24.69 5.21 -4.96
CA PRO A 121 -25.93 5.81 -4.51
C PRO A 121 -25.62 6.88 -3.45
N LYS A 122 -26.29 8.03 -3.50
CA LYS A 122 -26.22 9.15 -2.54
C LYS A 122 -26.59 8.79 -1.08
N GLU A 123 -26.64 7.51 -0.72
CA GLU A 123 -27.28 6.99 0.50
C GLU A 123 -26.33 6.62 1.64
N ARG A 124 -25.04 7.01 1.62
CA ARG A 124 -24.07 6.54 2.64
C ARG A 124 -23.28 7.62 3.37
N GLN A 125 -23.84 8.81 3.60
CA GLN A 125 -23.25 9.79 4.51
C GLN A 125 -23.97 9.79 5.87
N ASP A 126 -23.65 8.79 6.70
CA ASP A 126 -24.19 8.62 8.06
C ASP A 126 -23.59 9.65 9.04
N ILE A 127 -24.41 10.28 9.89
CA ILE A 127 -24.02 11.19 10.97
C ILE A 127 -22.91 10.59 11.86
N MET A 128 -22.92 9.27 12.07
CA MET A 128 -21.89 8.58 12.85
C MET A 128 -20.54 8.48 12.13
N MET A 129 -20.53 8.51 10.80
CA MET A 129 -19.29 8.62 10.01
C MET A 129 -18.61 9.96 10.26
N TRP A 130 -19.37 11.06 10.21
CA TRP A 130 -18.86 12.40 10.46
C TRP A 130 -18.44 12.61 11.92
N HIS A 131 -19.18 12.05 12.88
CA HIS A 131 -18.78 11.97 14.29
C HIS A 131 -17.37 11.40 14.47
N ARG A 132 -17.09 10.25 13.87
CA ARG A 132 -15.75 9.62 13.93
C ARG A 132 -14.68 10.42 13.18
N ARG A 133 -15.00 10.94 11.98
CA ARG A 133 -14.06 11.74 11.17
C ARG A 133 -13.58 13.01 11.88
N PHE A 134 -14.45 13.62 12.68
CA PHE A 134 -14.12 14.79 13.50
C PHE A 134 -13.55 14.43 14.88
N GLY A 135 -13.11 13.18 15.09
CA GLY A 135 -12.47 12.77 16.34
C GLY A 135 -13.45 12.59 17.50
N HIS A 136 -14.58 11.92 17.26
CA HIS A 136 -15.67 11.74 18.23
C HIS A 136 -16.33 13.05 18.67
N GLN A 137 -16.34 14.05 17.79
CA GLN A 137 -16.98 15.33 18.05
C GLN A 137 -18.46 15.17 18.35
N ASN A 138 -18.97 15.93 19.31
CA ASN A 138 -20.39 15.92 19.68
C ASN A 138 -21.28 16.04 18.43
N VAL A 139 -22.24 15.11 18.30
CA VAL A 139 -23.19 15.06 17.19
C VAL A 139 -23.99 16.36 17.07
N GLU A 140 -24.30 17.00 18.21
CA GLU A 140 -25.02 18.28 18.19
C GLU A 140 -24.16 19.42 17.61
N SER A 141 -22.85 19.41 17.90
CA SER A 141 -21.92 20.36 17.29
C SER A 141 -21.79 20.16 15.78
N LEU A 142 -21.82 18.91 15.30
CA LEU A 142 -21.84 18.60 13.88
C LEU A 142 -23.11 19.12 13.19
N LYS A 143 -24.28 18.90 13.80
CA LYS A 143 -25.54 19.47 13.29
C LYS A 143 -25.49 20.99 13.28
N HIS A 144 -24.95 21.60 14.33
CA HIS A 144 -24.81 23.06 14.40
C HIS A 144 -23.95 23.59 13.26
N MET A 145 -22.76 23.01 13.02
CA MET A 145 -21.89 23.41 11.92
C MET A 145 -22.55 23.26 10.55
N ASN A 146 -23.29 22.17 10.32
CA ASN A 146 -24.02 21.94 9.08
C ASN A 146 -25.18 22.94 8.89
N ASN A 147 -25.98 23.16 9.92
CA ASN A 147 -27.16 24.04 9.87
C ASN A 147 -26.77 25.52 9.71
N GLN A 148 -25.66 25.91 10.33
CA GLN A 148 -25.11 27.26 10.23
C GLN A 148 -24.26 27.48 8.96
N LYS A 149 -24.16 26.47 8.07
CA LYS A 149 -23.33 26.50 6.85
C LYS A 149 -21.87 26.92 7.13
N LEU A 150 -21.33 26.53 8.27
CA LEU A 150 -19.93 26.80 8.65
C LEU A 150 -18.94 25.87 7.94
N VAL A 151 -19.45 24.84 7.28
CA VAL A 151 -18.70 23.77 6.61
C VAL A 151 -19.40 23.43 5.29
N TYR A 152 -18.62 23.13 4.24
CA TYR A 152 -19.12 22.69 2.95
C TYR A 152 -18.87 21.19 2.76
N GLY A 153 -19.79 20.51 2.05
CA GLY A 153 -19.60 19.09 1.67
C GLY A 153 -19.92 18.07 2.76
N ILE A 154 -20.53 18.48 3.88
CA ILE A 154 -21.06 17.57 4.89
C ILE A 154 -22.56 17.39 4.67
N TYR A 155 -23.01 16.16 4.49
CA TYR A 155 -24.43 15.81 4.51
C TYR A 155 -24.70 14.90 5.70
N LEU A 156 -25.48 15.37 6.67
CA LEU A 156 -25.81 14.61 7.87
C LEU A 156 -27.14 13.89 7.66
N GLN A 157 -27.10 12.56 7.51
CA GLN A 157 -28.28 11.69 7.48
C GLN A 157 -28.18 10.61 8.55
N GLY A 158 -29.32 10.07 9.00
CA GLY A 158 -29.37 9.00 10.00
C GLY A 158 -29.60 9.46 11.44
N LYS A 159 -29.68 8.50 12.36
CA LYS A 159 -29.91 8.73 13.80
C LYS A 159 -28.61 8.55 14.58
N GLN A 160 -28.44 9.36 15.62
CA GLN A 160 -27.37 9.18 16.60
C GLN A 160 -27.48 7.79 17.24
N LYS A 161 -26.36 7.06 17.25
CA LYS A 161 -26.21 5.80 17.98
C LYS A 161 -25.15 6.00 19.05
N GLN A 162 -25.12 5.09 20.03
CA GLN A 162 -24.05 5.05 21.01
C GLN A 162 -22.72 4.83 20.30
N CYS A 163 -21.70 5.59 20.68
CA CYS A 163 -20.35 5.42 20.16
C CYS A 163 -19.55 4.57 21.15
N ASP A 164 -18.89 3.54 20.64
CA ASP A 164 -17.88 2.79 21.38
C ASP A 164 -16.63 3.68 21.47
N ILE A 165 -16.19 4.00 22.69
CA ILE A 165 -14.97 4.77 23.00
C ILE A 165 -13.94 3.79 23.55
#